data_AF-A0A2A4Z4W0-F1
#
_entry.id   AF-A0A2A4Z4W0-F1
#
_cell.length_a   1.000
_cell.length_b   1.000
_cell.length_c   1.000
_cell.angle_alpha   90.00
_cell.angle_beta   90.00
_cell.angle_gamma   90.00
#
_symmetry.space_group_name_H-M   'P 1'
#
loop_
_entity.id
_entity.type
_entity.pdbx_description
1 polymer ?
#
loop_
_entity_poly.entity_id
_entity_poly.type
_entity_poly.pdbx_seq_one_letter_code
_entity_poly.pdbx_strand_id
1 'polypeptide(L)'
;MNSPNLPDAFKSNTGAHSFKGATSFGAYLQQTGLYENENDVTENFDNLVDETSDWLQNKGFKQAKVLMDLMLECNDGKTRQDGKTPSPLHEMTQAIWFISCIEDDLYVEDAEAVLSVIFTHDLGEDFNIRPDALERYLVDNGIPRSEKTERLKTSFDAISKRYGKNGDDRHTNEYDYSCTVRSDRDASIAKMFDRAHNIMTLIGVKDKSKMADYTAKTLQLQNDNVKEASKDFPSQEPIYKTLQQLIRQEIQTCYYYMVDTGKKITDDDNLEDHMPEQGFKDIPLGIHPLIVSAERIRHTYPDTHLEEDNASLDKKDYSTNDNADLSQ
;
A
#
# COMPACT_ATOMS: atom_id res chain seq x y z
N MET A 1 10.92 -24.78 27.78
CA MET A 1 10.06 -24.40 26.63
C MET A 1 11.00 -23.90 25.56
N ASN A 2 11.04 -24.58 24.41
CA ASN A 2 12.08 -24.39 23.39
C ASN A 2 11.88 -23.06 22.67
N SER A 3 12.95 -22.26 22.60
CA SER A 3 13.03 -21.06 21.77
C SER A 3 12.80 -21.44 20.30
N PRO A 4 12.05 -20.68 19.50
CA PRO A 4 12.02 -20.89 18.07
C PRO A 4 13.44 -20.74 17.53
N ASN A 5 13.90 -21.74 16.77
CA ASN A 5 15.17 -21.67 16.04
C ASN A 5 15.02 -20.59 14.96
N LEU A 6 15.64 -19.43 15.20
CA LEU A 6 15.78 -18.38 14.19
C LEU A 6 17.03 -18.70 13.33
N PRO A 7 16.95 -18.59 12.00
CA PRO A 7 18.09 -18.82 11.10
C PRO A 7 19.17 -17.74 11.27
N ASP A 8 20.41 -18.09 10.92
CA ASP A 8 21.59 -17.25 11.07
C ASP A 8 21.43 -15.90 10.36
N ALA A 9 21.74 -14.82 11.10
CA ALA A 9 21.55 -13.43 10.72
C ALA A 9 22.12 -13.04 9.34
N PHE A 10 21.31 -12.31 8.57
CA PHE A 10 21.69 -11.65 7.33
C PHE A 10 22.78 -10.60 7.60
N LYS A 11 23.88 -10.64 6.85
CA LYS A 11 24.91 -9.60 6.89
C LYS A 11 24.59 -8.56 5.83
N SER A 12 24.09 -7.38 6.26
CA SER A 12 23.87 -6.26 5.35
C SER A 12 25.20 -5.63 4.90
N ASN A 13 25.27 -5.25 3.63
CA ASN A 13 26.45 -4.69 2.99
C ASN A 13 26.22 -3.17 2.87
N THR A 14 26.47 -2.42 3.94
CA THR A 14 26.16 -0.98 4.01
C THR A 14 27.17 -0.14 3.22
N GLY A 15 26.96 0.01 1.91
CA GLY A 15 27.53 1.10 1.14
C GLY A 15 26.66 2.34 1.33
N ALA A 16 27.13 3.34 2.09
CA ALA A 16 26.34 4.55 2.37
C ALA A 16 26.00 5.31 1.08
N HIS A 17 24.77 5.17 0.59
CA HIS A 17 24.25 5.97 -0.52
C HIS A 17 23.84 7.34 0.03
N SER A 18 24.75 8.32 -0.04
CA SER A 18 24.38 9.68 0.36
C SER A 18 23.35 10.24 -0.63
N PHE A 19 22.21 10.73 -0.13
CA PHE A 19 21.15 11.49 -0.82
C PHE A 19 21.64 12.81 -1.49
N LYS A 20 22.79 12.80 -2.16
CA LYS A 20 23.40 14.00 -2.73
C LYS A 20 22.64 14.41 -4.00
N GLY A 21 21.71 15.34 -3.83
CA GLY A 21 21.08 16.08 -4.93
C GLY A 21 19.58 15.89 -5.07
N ALA A 22 18.99 14.90 -4.41
CA ALA A 22 17.54 14.70 -4.39
C ALA A 22 16.87 15.56 -3.30
N THR A 23 15.67 16.05 -3.59
CA THR A 23 14.87 16.90 -2.68
C THR A 23 14.03 16.10 -1.69
N SER A 24 13.70 14.86 -2.03
CA SER A 24 12.92 13.91 -1.22
C SER A 24 13.39 12.47 -1.51
N PHE A 25 12.95 11.52 -0.69
CA PHE A 25 13.16 10.08 -0.91
C PHE A 25 12.48 9.62 -2.20
N GLY A 26 11.24 10.03 -2.45
CA GLY A 26 10.55 9.74 -3.72
C GLY A 26 11.33 10.25 -4.94
N ALA A 27 11.77 11.50 -4.90
CA ALA A 27 12.59 12.09 -5.96
C ALA A 27 13.93 11.36 -6.13
N TYR A 28 14.53 10.86 -5.05
CA TYR A 28 15.72 10.03 -5.12
C TYR A 28 15.43 8.71 -5.85
N LEU A 29 14.38 7.98 -5.44
CA LEU A 29 13.97 6.72 -6.08
C LEU A 29 13.71 6.92 -7.57
N GLN A 30 13.02 8.02 -7.94
CA GLN A 30 12.73 8.35 -9.34
C GLN A 30 14.01 8.65 -10.14
N GLN A 31 15.00 9.34 -9.55
CA GLN A 31 16.27 9.64 -10.21
C GLN A 31 17.11 8.39 -10.52
N THR A 32 16.87 7.27 -9.83
CA THR A 32 17.56 6.01 -10.13
C THR A 32 17.09 5.39 -11.45
N GLY A 33 15.83 5.61 -11.84
CA GLY A 33 15.18 4.96 -12.97
C GLY A 33 14.97 3.44 -12.80
N LEU A 34 15.14 2.89 -11.59
CA LEU A 34 15.05 1.46 -11.31
C LEU A 34 13.62 0.97 -11.03
N TYR A 35 12.64 1.88 -10.98
CA TYR A 35 11.30 1.60 -10.46
C TYR A 35 10.20 2.18 -11.37
N GLU A 36 10.43 2.16 -12.68
CA GLU A 36 9.53 2.79 -13.66
C GLU A 36 8.31 1.92 -14.01
N ASN A 37 8.35 0.62 -13.73
CA ASN A 37 7.19 -0.27 -13.81
C ASN A 37 7.22 -1.36 -12.72
N GLU A 38 6.11 -2.07 -12.51
CA GLU A 38 5.96 -3.05 -11.43
C GLU A 38 6.97 -4.23 -11.51
N ASN A 39 7.38 -4.64 -12.71
CA ASN A 39 8.39 -5.70 -12.86
C ASN A 39 9.76 -5.20 -12.42
N ASP A 40 10.14 -3.96 -12.79
CA ASP A 40 11.42 -3.37 -12.36
C ASP A 40 11.50 -3.30 -10.84
N VAL A 41 10.39 -2.98 -10.16
CA VAL A 41 10.31 -2.96 -8.69
C VAL A 41 10.61 -4.34 -8.10
N THR A 42 10.09 -5.39 -8.72
CA THR A 42 10.36 -6.77 -8.30
C THR A 42 11.82 -7.16 -8.55
N GLU A 43 12.36 -6.80 -9.72
CA GLU A 43 13.75 -7.11 -10.10
C GLU A 43 14.78 -6.33 -9.27
N ASN A 44 14.42 -5.12 -8.83
CA ASN A 44 15.27 -4.23 -8.03
C ASN A 44 14.87 -4.18 -6.55
N PHE A 45 14.14 -5.19 -6.06
CA PHE A 45 13.62 -5.23 -4.69
C PHE A 45 14.72 -5.05 -3.63
N ASP A 46 15.88 -5.69 -3.82
CA ASP A 46 17.00 -5.56 -2.88
C ASP A 46 17.54 -4.12 -2.80
N ASN A 47 17.60 -3.41 -3.94
CA ASN A 47 17.98 -2.00 -3.96
C ASN A 47 16.96 -1.15 -3.19
N LEU A 48 15.66 -1.43 -3.36
CA LEU A 48 14.60 -0.70 -2.67
C LEU A 48 14.68 -0.88 -1.14
N VAL A 49 15.05 -2.08 -0.70
CA VAL A 49 15.29 -2.40 0.72
C VAL A 49 16.50 -1.63 1.25
N ASP A 50 17.61 -1.62 0.53
CA ASP A 50 18.83 -0.91 0.94
C ASP A 50 18.59 0.61 1.01
N GLU A 51 17.88 1.18 0.05
CA GLU A 51 17.55 2.61 0.01
C GLU A 51 16.61 3.03 1.15
N THR A 52 15.60 2.20 1.44
CA THR A 52 14.69 2.42 2.57
C THR A 52 15.43 2.26 3.90
N SER A 53 16.33 1.27 4.01
CA SER A 53 17.22 1.08 5.14
C SER A 53 18.06 2.32 5.41
N ASP A 54 18.71 2.86 4.38
CA ASP A 54 19.54 4.06 4.48
C ASP A 54 18.70 5.28 4.89
N TRP A 55 17.48 5.43 4.35
CA TRP A 55 16.58 6.49 4.75
C TRP A 55 16.24 6.42 6.26
N LEU A 56 15.84 5.23 6.75
CA LEU A 56 15.50 5.02 8.17
C LEU A 56 16.68 5.33 9.09
N GLN A 57 17.90 4.89 8.71
CA GLN A 57 19.11 5.17 9.47
C GLN A 57 19.42 6.68 9.51
N ASN A 58 19.31 7.36 8.37
CA ASN A 58 19.56 8.80 8.27
C ASN A 58 18.56 9.64 9.08
N LYS A 59 17.31 9.19 9.22
CA LYS A 59 16.30 9.81 10.11
C LYS A 59 16.48 9.43 11.58
N GLY A 60 17.34 8.46 11.89
CA GLY A 60 17.55 7.95 13.24
C GLY A 60 16.42 7.04 13.74
N PHE A 61 15.63 6.47 12.82
CA PHE A 61 14.48 5.61 13.13
C PHE A 61 14.92 4.16 13.38
N LYS A 62 15.65 3.97 14.49
CA LYS A 62 16.27 2.69 14.85
C LYS A 62 15.23 1.59 15.10
N GLN A 63 14.12 1.91 15.76
CA GLN A 63 13.07 0.93 16.05
C GLN A 63 12.43 0.43 14.76
N ALA A 64 12.04 1.34 13.87
CA ALA A 64 11.46 0.98 12.58
C ALA A 64 12.44 0.16 11.74
N LYS A 65 13.73 0.50 11.73
CA LYS A 65 14.76 -0.27 11.02
C LYS A 65 14.87 -1.71 11.52
N VAL A 66 14.94 -1.92 12.84
CA VAL A 66 15.00 -3.26 13.43
C VAL A 66 13.77 -4.10 13.07
N LEU A 67 12.60 -3.45 12.98
CA LEU A 67 11.35 -4.13 12.64
C LEU A 67 11.20 -4.39 11.14
N MET A 68 11.74 -3.53 10.28
CA MET A 68 11.90 -3.81 8.86
C MET A 68 12.76 -5.06 8.66
N ASP A 69 13.87 -5.18 9.40
CA ASP A 69 14.73 -6.37 9.34
C ASP A 69 13.99 -7.63 9.79
N LEU A 70 13.24 -7.58 10.90
CA LEU A 70 12.40 -8.70 11.34
C LEU A 70 11.36 -9.10 10.29
N MET A 71 10.73 -8.11 9.65
CA MET A 71 9.73 -8.32 8.60
C MET A 71 10.34 -9.03 7.40
N LEU A 72 11.53 -8.60 6.96
CA LEU A 72 12.29 -9.23 5.88
C LEU A 72 12.69 -10.66 6.25
N GLU A 73 13.22 -10.89 7.45
CA GLU A 73 13.59 -12.22 7.94
C GLU A 73 12.41 -13.18 7.98
N CYS A 74 11.25 -12.73 8.48
CA CYS A 74 10.04 -13.55 8.52
C CYS A 74 9.56 -13.91 7.11
N ASN A 75 9.65 -12.97 6.18
CA ASN A 75 9.16 -13.14 4.82
C ASN A 75 10.19 -13.68 3.83
N ASP A 76 11.39 -14.07 4.29
CA ASP A 76 12.46 -14.60 3.43
C ASP A 76 11.99 -15.80 2.59
N GLY A 77 12.29 -15.74 1.29
CA GLY A 77 11.88 -16.74 0.30
C GLY A 77 10.37 -16.86 0.06
N LYS A 78 9.53 -16.01 0.64
CA LYS A 78 8.07 -16.04 0.44
C LYS A 78 7.65 -15.11 -0.69
N THR A 79 6.57 -15.50 -1.35
CA THR A 79 5.94 -14.72 -2.42
C THR A 79 4.51 -14.30 -2.05
N ARG A 80 4.03 -13.22 -2.68
CA ARG A 80 2.61 -12.82 -2.67
C ARG A 80 1.73 -13.86 -3.36
N GLN A 81 0.44 -13.57 -3.42
CA GLN A 81 -0.59 -14.46 -3.98
C GLN A 81 -0.42 -14.77 -5.47
N ASP A 82 0.35 -13.97 -6.19
CA ASP A 82 0.73 -14.19 -7.60
C ASP A 82 1.86 -15.24 -7.77
N GLY A 83 2.50 -15.66 -6.68
CA GLY A 83 3.59 -16.65 -6.70
C GLY A 83 4.92 -16.14 -7.25
N LYS A 84 5.06 -14.84 -7.53
CA LYS A 84 6.27 -14.25 -8.13
C LYS A 84 6.82 -13.07 -7.34
N THR A 85 5.92 -12.20 -6.88
CA THR A 85 6.30 -10.96 -6.20
C THR A 85 6.78 -11.28 -4.78
N PRO A 86 7.93 -10.76 -4.31
CA PRO A 86 8.39 -10.94 -2.94
C PRO A 86 7.31 -10.53 -1.94
N SER A 87 7.05 -11.38 -0.94
CA SER A 87 6.05 -11.09 0.11
C SER A 87 6.28 -9.75 0.82
N PRO A 88 7.53 -9.37 1.20
CA PRO A 88 7.82 -8.09 1.86
C PRO A 88 7.46 -6.83 1.06
N LEU A 89 7.29 -6.95 -0.27
CA LEU A 89 7.02 -5.78 -1.10
C LEU A 89 5.73 -5.08 -0.68
N HIS A 90 4.80 -5.82 -0.07
CA HIS A 90 3.57 -5.28 0.51
C HIS A 90 3.85 -4.21 1.58
N GLU A 91 4.64 -4.54 2.60
CA GLU A 91 5.00 -3.64 3.69
C GLU A 91 5.96 -2.54 3.20
N MET A 92 6.87 -2.86 2.29
CA MET A 92 7.80 -1.88 1.72
C MET A 92 7.07 -0.79 0.93
N THR A 93 6.11 -1.16 0.09
CA THR A 93 5.31 -0.19 -0.69
C THR A 93 4.51 0.72 0.23
N GLN A 94 3.88 0.15 1.27
CA GLN A 94 3.16 0.95 2.29
C GLN A 94 4.10 1.94 3.01
N ALA A 95 5.31 1.50 3.37
CA ALA A 95 6.29 2.36 4.04
C ALA A 95 6.74 3.51 3.13
N ILE A 96 6.98 3.25 1.84
CA ILE A 96 7.38 4.28 0.87
C ILE A 96 6.27 5.32 0.68
N TRP A 97 5.01 4.87 0.55
CA TRP A 97 3.86 5.78 0.48
C TRP A 97 3.75 6.65 1.73
N PHE A 98 3.99 6.07 2.92
CA PHE A 98 3.99 6.82 4.16
C PHE A 98 5.13 7.83 4.25
N ILE A 99 6.35 7.44 3.88
CA ILE A 99 7.52 8.32 3.82
C ILE A 99 7.24 9.51 2.90
N SER A 100 6.68 9.25 1.73
CA SER A 100 6.32 10.28 0.77
C SER A 100 5.29 11.27 1.35
N CYS A 101 4.27 10.78 2.06
CA CYS A 101 3.30 11.64 2.76
C CYS A 101 3.95 12.59 3.77
N ILE A 102 4.84 12.08 4.64
CA ILE A 102 5.45 12.90 5.70
C ILE A 102 6.55 13.83 5.19
N GLU A 103 7.17 13.52 4.05
CA GLU A 103 8.10 14.43 3.36
C GLU A 103 7.36 15.55 2.62
N ASP A 104 6.10 15.35 2.26
CA ASP A 104 5.17 16.38 1.77
C ASP A 104 4.39 17.10 2.89
N ASP A 105 4.99 17.18 4.08
CA ASP A 105 4.49 17.90 5.25
C ASP A 105 3.13 17.41 5.80
N LEU A 106 2.68 16.19 5.48
CA LEU A 106 1.54 15.59 6.16
C LEU A 106 1.93 15.21 7.60
N TYR A 107 1.41 15.97 8.55
CA TYR A 107 1.77 15.83 9.95
C TYR A 107 1.32 14.48 10.54
N VAL A 108 2.25 13.87 11.28
CA VAL A 108 2.03 12.70 12.15
C VAL A 108 2.80 12.89 13.45
N GLU A 109 2.24 12.44 14.56
CA GLU A 109 2.84 12.70 15.87
C GLU A 109 4.13 11.90 16.11
N ASP A 110 4.22 10.69 15.54
CA ASP A 110 5.40 9.82 15.66
C ASP A 110 5.56 8.95 14.40
N ALA A 111 6.34 9.44 13.44
CA ALA A 111 6.56 8.74 12.18
C ALA A 111 7.25 7.37 12.35
N GLU A 112 8.18 7.25 13.31
CA GLU A 112 8.88 5.99 13.59
C GLU A 112 7.89 4.93 14.13
N ALA A 113 6.93 5.34 14.97
CA ALA A 113 5.90 4.43 15.47
C ALA A 113 4.98 3.92 14.35
N VAL A 114 4.51 4.79 13.45
CA VAL A 114 3.67 4.36 12.31
C VAL A 114 4.43 3.41 11.38
N LEU A 115 5.67 3.71 11.02
CA LEU A 115 6.52 2.81 10.23
C LEU A 115 6.74 1.46 10.93
N SER A 116 6.97 1.48 12.24
CA SER A 116 7.10 0.27 13.05
C SER A 116 5.84 -0.60 12.97
N VAL A 117 4.64 0.01 12.98
CA VAL A 117 3.38 -0.72 12.82
C VAL A 117 3.21 -1.23 11.39
N ILE A 118 3.53 -0.42 10.36
CA ILE A 118 3.50 -0.84 8.95
C ILE A 118 4.36 -2.10 8.75
N PHE A 119 5.61 -2.11 9.20
CA PHE A 119 6.48 -3.27 9.04
C PHE A 119 6.03 -4.50 9.83
N THR A 120 5.20 -4.33 10.88
CA THR A 120 4.85 -5.44 11.77
C THR A 120 3.41 -5.92 11.61
N HIS A 121 2.53 -5.20 10.90
CA HIS A 121 1.08 -5.43 10.99
C HIS A 121 0.63 -6.87 10.67
N ASP A 122 1.27 -7.51 9.69
CA ASP A 122 0.96 -8.90 9.31
C ASP A 122 1.73 -9.96 10.12
N LEU A 123 2.75 -9.56 10.91
CA LEU A 123 3.56 -10.50 11.69
C LEU A 123 2.75 -11.26 12.74
N GLY A 124 1.73 -10.62 13.32
CA GLY A 124 0.83 -11.27 14.24
C GLY A 124 0.05 -12.40 13.57
N GLU A 125 -0.57 -12.10 12.43
CA GLU A 125 -1.45 -13.01 11.72
C GLU A 125 -0.68 -14.12 11.00
N ASP A 126 0.39 -13.79 10.29
CA ASP A 126 1.09 -14.75 9.43
C ASP A 126 2.14 -15.58 10.17
N PHE A 127 2.67 -15.07 11.27
CA PHE A 127 3.82 -15.65 11.98
C PHE A 127 3.56 -15.93 13.46
N ASN A 128 2.36 -15.62 13.97
CA ASN A 128 2.00 -15.81 15.38
C ASN A 128 2.96 -15.06 16.33
N ILE A 129 3.55 -13.94 15.86
CA ILE A 129 4.34 -13.06 16.72
C ILE A 129 3.39 -12.31 17.65
N ARG A 130 3.63 -12.39 18.95
CA ARG A 130 2.81 -11.72 19.97
C ARG A 130 3.53 -10.48 20.50
N PRO A 131 2.84 -9.52 21.13
CA PRO A 131 3.45 -8.28 21.61
C PRO A 131 4.68 -8.51 22.50
N ASP A 132 4.64 -9.51 23.39
CA ASP A 132 5.80 -9.85 24.25
C ASP A 132 6.96 -10.51 23.50
N ALA A 133 6.71 -11.16 22.37
CA ALA A 133 7.76 -11.68 21.50
C ALA A 133 8.41 -10.55 20.70
N LEU A 134 7.59 -9.62 20.18
CA LEU A 134 8.05 -8.43 19.47
C LEU A 134 8.93 -7.55 20.36
N GLU A 135 8.52 -7.31 21.60
CA GLU A 135 9.32 -6.55 22.58
C GLU A 135 10.67 -7.21 22.87
N ARG A 136 10.67 -8.53 23.09
CA ARG A 136 11.93 -9.27 23.34
C ARG A 136 12.88 -9.14 22.16
N TYR A 137 12.37 -9.29 20.93
CA TYR A 137 13.17 -9.10 19.72
C TYR A 137 13.79 -7.70 19.65
N LEU A 138 13.01 -6.65 19.96
CA LEU A 138 13.51 -5.28 20.03
C LEU A 138 14.63 -5.10 21.06
N VAL A 139 14.45 -5.65 22.27
CA VAL A 139 15.46 -5.59 23.34
C VAL A 139 16.73 -6.32 22.96
N ASP A 140 16.60 -7.52 22.39
CA ASP A 140 17.74 -8.34 21.93
C ASP A 140 18.52 -7.63 20.80
N ASN A 141 17.86 -6.75 20.04
CA ASN A 141 18.45 -5.90 18.99
C ASN A 141 18.78 -4.47 19.47
N GLY A 142 18.89 -4.25 20.78
CA GLY A 142 19.40 -3.01 21.35
C GLY A 142 18.40 -1.86 21.45
N ILE A 143 17.10 -2.11 21.24
CA ILE A 143 16.02 -1.14 21.50
C ILE A 143 15.49 -1.36 22.94
N PRO A 144 15.77 -0.45 23.89
CA PRO A 144 15.39 -0.66 25.28
C PRO A 144 13.88 -0.56 25.47
N ARG A 145 13.37 -1.26 26.50
CA ARG A 145 12.00 -1.06 26.98
C ARG A 145 11.78 0.40 27.35
N SER A 146 10.77 1.01 26.76
CA SER A 146 10.42 2.41 26.95
C SER A 146 8.93 2.63 26.68
N GLU A 147 8.44 3.84 26.96
CA GLU A 147 7.07 4.24 26.60
C GLU A 147 6.78 4.06 25.11
N LYS A 148 7.78 4.34 24.25
CA LYS A 148 7.66 4.12 22.79
C LYS A 148 7.44 2.64 22.45
N THR A 149 8.16 1.75 23.11
CA THR A 149 8.07 0.30 22.89
C THR A 149 6.72 -0.25 23.38
N GLU A 150 6.22 0.24 24.52
CA GLU A 150 4.88 -0.12 25.03
C GLU A 150 3.75 0.39 24.12
N ARG A 151 3.89 1.61 23.61
CA ARG A 151 2.97 2.15 22.60
C ARG A 151 2.95 1.28 21.35
N LEU A 152 4.12 0.94 20.79
CA LEU A 152 4.19 0.03 19.64
C LEU A 152 3.51 -1.31 19.92
N LYS A 153 3.73 -1.93 21.08
CA LYS A 153 3.07 -3.19 21.46
C LYS A 153 1.55 -3.03 21.43
N THR A 154 1.04 -1.92 21.94
CA THR A 154 -0.40 -1.60 21.93
C THR A 154 -0.92 -1.46 20.50
N SER A 155 -0.21 -0.73 19.64
CA SER A 155 -0.61 -0.55 18.23
C SER A 155 -0.50 -1.84 17.40
N PHE A 156 0.56 -2.62 17.61
CA PHE A 156 0.74 -3.93 16.99
C PHE A 156 -0.35 -4.93 17.42
N ASP A 157 -0.70 -4.91 18.71
CA ASP A 157 -1.83 -5.66 19.23
C ASP A 157 -3.13 -5.17 18.59
N ALA A 158 -3.41 -3.87 18.56
CA ALA A 158 -4.63 -3.32 17.97
C ALA A 158 -4.80 -3.71 16.49
N ILE A 159 -3.73 -3.69 15.69
CA ILE A 159 -3.79 -3.99 14.24
C ILE A 159 -3.87 -5.48 13.93
N SER A 160 -3.47 -6.37 14.84
CA SER A 160 -3.49 -7.82 14.64
C SER A 160 -4.89 -8.41 14.87
N LYS A 161 -5.59 -8.85 13.80
CA LYS A 161 -6.94 -9.46 13.95
C LYS A 161 -6.91 -10.78 14.68
N ARG A 162 -5.83 -11.54 14.50
CA ARG A 162 -5.60 -12.87 15.07
C ARG A 162 -4.11 -13.09 15.29
N TYR A 163 -3.75 -14.17 15.99
CA TYR A 163 -2.35 -14.61 16.11
C TYR A 163 -2.15 -15.99 15.48
N GLY A 164 -1.41 -16.01 14.37
CA GLY A 164 -1.21 -17.18 13.52
C GLY A 164 -2.34 -17.40 12.52
N LYS A 165 -2.03 -18.01 11.37
CA LYS A 165 -2.95 -18.20 10.24
C LYS A 165 -4.23 -18.96 10.59
N ASN A 166 -4.14 -19.84 11.58
CA ASN A 166 -5.25 -20.66 12.09
C ASN A 166 -5.65 -20.24 13.52
N GLY A 167 -5.24 -19.06 13.97
CA GLY A 167 -5.62 -18.52 15.26
C GLY A 167 -7.05 -18.00 15.28
N ASP A 168 -7.64 -17.98 16.47
CA ASP A 168 -8.96 -17.40 16.70
C ASP A 168 -8.95 -15.89 16.48
N ASP A 169 -10.04 -15.39 15.90
CA ASP A 169 -10.26 -13.96 15.77
C ASP A 169 -10.38 -13.32 17.16
N ARG A 170 -9.69 -12.20 17.35
CA ARG A 170 -9.68 -11.46 18.63
C ARG A 170 -10.88 -10.55 18.81
N HIS A 171 -11.62 -10.32 17.74
CA HIS A 171 -12.78 -9.44 17.69
C HIS A 171 -13.99 -10.23 17.20
N THR A 172 -15.17 -9.89 17.73
CA THR A 172 -16.41 -10.59 17.39
C THR A 172 -16.78 -10.45 15.91
N ASN A 173 -16.41 -9.33 15.29
CA ASN A 173 -16.69 -9.01 13.91
C ASN A 173 -15.70 -7.93 13.39
N GLU A 174 -15.74 -7.67 12.08
CA GLU A 174 -14.86 -6.69 11.42
C GLU A 174 -15.06 -5.25 11.91
N TYR A 175 -16.28 -4.87 12.33
CA TYR A 175 -16.56 -3.53 12.85
C TYR A 175 -15.93 -3.32 14.23
N ASP A 176 -16.00 -4.31 15.11
CA ASP A 176 -15.35 -4.28 16.43
C ASP A 176 -13.82 -4.14 16.29
N TYR A 177 -13.23 -4.88 15.33
CA TYR A 177 -11.82 -4.74 14.98
C TYR A 177 -11.53 -3.33 14.44
N SER A 178 -12.33 -2.82 13.50
CA SER A 178 -12.16 -1.47 12.95
C SER A 178 -12.25 -0.39 14.03
N CYS A 179 -13.12 -0.56 15.03
CA CYS A 179 -13.20 0.33 16.19
C CYS A 179 -11.93 0.29 17.04
N THR A 180 -11.36 -0.90 17.26
CA THR A 180 -10.11 -1.05 18.02
C THR A 180 -8.96 -0.35 17.31
N VAL A 181 -8.81 -0.60 16.00
CA VAL A 181 -7.72 -0.03 15.19
C VAL A 181 -7.84 1.48 15.07
N ARG A 182 -9.04 2.02 14.79
CA ARG A 182 -9.21 3.47 14.58
C ARG A 182 -9.00 4.30 15.86
N SER A 183 -9.17 3.67 17.02
CA SER A 183 -8.94 4.31 18.33
C SER A 183 -7.48 4.22 18.79
N ASP A 184 -6.61 3.56 18.01
CA ASP A 184 -5.17 3.58 18.22
C ASP A 184 -4.49 4.53 17.22
N ARG A 185 -3.64 5.41 17.74
CA ARG A 185 -3.06 6.53 16.98
C ARG A 185 -2.21 6.09 15.78
N ASP A 186 -1.45 5.01 15.93
CA ASP A 186 -0.48 4.58 14.90
C ASP A 186 -1.08 3.50 14.01
N ALA A 187 -1.82 2.56 14.62
CA ALA A 187 -2.49 1.49 13.90
C ALA A 187 -3.58 2.04 12.96
N SER A 188 -4.27 3.12 13.34
CA SER A 188 -5.27 3.75 12.48
C SER A 188 -4.68 4.25 11.15
N ILE A 189 -3.53 4.92 11.18
CA ILE A 189 -2.82 5.36 9.97
C ILE A 189 -2.29 4.16 9.19
N ALA A 190 -1.55 3.26 9.85
CA ALA A 190 -0.96 2.09 9.20
C ALA A 190 -2.03 1.23 8.49
N LYS A 191 -3.20 1.06 9.11
CA LYS A 191 -4.30 0.29 8.52
C LYS A 191 -4.90 0.93 7.29
N MET A 192 -4.85 2.25 7.16
CA MET A 192 -5.29 2.94 5.95
C MET A 192 -4.33 2.71 4.78
N PHE A 193 -3.01 2.68 5.03
CA PHE A 193 -2.02 2.29 4.00
C PHE A 193 -2.19 0.83 3.58
N ASP A 194 -2.32 -0.09 4.55
CA ASP A 194 -2.62 -1.50 4.27
C ASP A 194 -3.88 -1.64 3.41
N ARG A 195 -4.94 -0.91 3.76
CA ARG A 195 -6.18 -0.94 3.01
C ARG A 195 -6.03 -0.42 1.58
N ALA A 196 -5.34 0.71 1.39
CA ALA A 196 -5.07 1.27 0.06
C ALA A 196 -4.30 0.27 -0.81
N HIS A 197 -3.23 -0.30 -0.28
CA HIS A 197 -2.40 -1.27 -0.99
C HIS A 197 -3.18 -2.55 -1.33
N ASN A 198 -3.99 -3.04 -0.39
CA ASN A 198 -4.81 -4.22 -0.63
C ASN A 198 -5.81 -4.00 -1.76
N ILE A 199 -6.44 -2.82 -1.86
CA ILE A 199 -7.35 -2.50 -2.96
C ILE A 199 -6.61 -2.45 -4.29
N MET A 200 -5.48 -1.73 -4.36
CA MET A 200 -4.64 -1.64 -5.55
C MET A 200 -4.30 -3.04 -6.10
N THR A 201 -3.92 -3.95 -5.22
CA THR A 201 -3.51 -5.31 -5.59
C THR A 201 -4.66 -6.30 -5.83
N LEU A 202 -5.93 -5.90 -5.69
CA LEU A 202 -7.08 -6.76 -6.00
C LEU A 202 -7.17 -7.10 -7.50
N ILE A 203 -6.83 -6.12 -8.35
CA ILE A 203 -6.94 -6.22 -9.81
C ILE A 203 -5.98 -7.31 -10.31
N GLY A 204 -6.51 -8.24 -11.11
CA GLY A 204 -5.77 -9.38 -11.65
C GLY A 204 -5.54 -10.54 -10.67
N VAL A 205 -5.82 -10.37 -9.37
CA VAL A 205 -5.56 -11.39 -8.32
C VAL A 205 -6.85 -12.00 -7.77
N LYS A 206 -7.91 -11.20 -7.58
CA LYS A 206 -9.19 -11.66 -7.03
C LYS A 206 -10.28 -11.70 -8.11
N ASP A 207 -11.25 -12.59 -7.92
CA ASP A 207 -12.46 -12.59 -8.73
C ASP A 207 -13.32 -11.34 -8.46
N LYS A 208 -14.09 -10.91 -9.47
CA LYS A 208 -14.91 -9.68 -9.41
C LYS A 208 -15.88 -9.65 -8.23
N SER A 209 -16.42 -10.80 -7.81
CA SER A 209 -17.34 -10.87 -6.67
C SER A 209 -16.63 -10.57 -5.35
N LYS A 210 -15.41 -11.11 -5.14
CA LYS A 210 -14.59 -10.81 -3.97
C LYS A 210 -14.11 -9.36 -3.97
N MET A 211 -13.79 -8.80 -5.13
CA MET A 211 -13.45 -7.39 -5.26
C MET A 211 -14.61 -6.48 -4.84
N ALA A 212 -15.83 -6.77 -5.32
CA ALA A 212 -17.02 -6.00 -4.97
C ALA A 212 -17.31 -6.05 -3.46
N ASP A 213 -17.23 -7.24 -2.84
CA ASP A 213 -17.41 -7.40 -1.39
C ASP A 213 -16.35 -6.62 -0.59
N TYR A 214 -15.07 -6.72 -0.98
CA TYR A 214 -13.98 -6.04 -0.29
C TYR A 214 -14.07 -4.51 -0.40
N THR A 215 -14.35 -3.99 -1.60
CA THR A 215 -14.47 -2.55 -1.85
C THR A 215 -15.69 -1.95 -1.15
N ALA A 216 -16.84 -2.64 -1.16
CA ALA A 216 -18.03 -2.21 -0.44
C ALA A 216 -17.80 -2.14 1.09
N LYS A 217 -17.20 -3.18 1.67
CA LYS A 217 -16.82 -3.19 3.10
C LYS A 217 -15.84 -2.07 3.43
N THR A 218 -14.90 -1.80 2.53
CA THR A 218 -13.93 -0.74 2.72
C THR A 218 -14.60 0.64 2.74
N LEU A 219 -15.45 0.95 1.76
CA LEU A 219 -16.20 2.22 1.73
C LEU A 219 -17.05 2.42 2.99
N GLN A 220 -17.68 1.35 3.47
CA GLN A 220 -18.52 1.41 4.68
C GLN A 220 -17.69 1.81 5.90
N LEU A 221 -16.53 1.17 6.12
CA LEU A 221 -15.71 1.40 7.32
C LEU A 221 -14.86 2.67 7.22
N GLN A 222 -14.42 3.03 6.02
CA GLN A 222 -13.46 4.11 5.80
C GLN A 222 -13.99 5.48 6.27
N ASN A 223 -15.25 5.80 5.96
CA ASN A 223 -15.82 7.09 6.39
C ASN A 223 -15.89 7.20 7.92
N ASP A 224 -16.29 6.13 8.58
CA ASP A 224 -16.35 6.05 10.04
C ASP A 224 -14.96 6.06 10.68
N ASN A 225 -13.97 5.42 10.05
CA ASN A 225 -12.59 5.42 10.53
C ASN A 225 -11.98 6.82 10.44
N VAL A 226 -12.10 7.49 9.29
CA VAL A 226 -11.56 8.85 9.11
C VAL A 226 -12.23 9.83 10.06
N LYS A 227 -13.57 9.78 10.15
CA LYS A 227 -14.33 10.71 11.01
C LYS A 227 -13.98 10.55 12.48
N GLU A 228 -13.99 9.32 13.01
CA GLU A 228 -13.75 9.11 14.44
C GLU A 228 -12.25 9.18 14.77
N ALA A 229 -11.33 8.69 13.93
CA ALA A 229 -9.89 8.84 14.16
C ALA A 229 -9.46 10.31 14.11
N SER A 230 -10.04 11.13 13.23
CA SER A 230 -9.75 12.58 13.20
C SER A 230 -10.31 13.31 14.42
N LYS A 231 -11.34 12.77 15.08
CA LYS A 231 -11.85 13.33 16.33
C LYS A 231 -10.93 13.00 17.51
N ASP A 232 -10.40 11.79 17.54
CA ASP A 232 -9.50 11.32 18.60
C ASP A 232 -8.06 11.87 18.42
N PHE A 233 -7.63 12.05 17.16
CA PHE A 233 -6.29 12.51 16.75
C PHE A 233 -6.38 13.70 15.76
N PRO A 234 -6.90 14.87 16.19
CA PRO A 234 -7.20 15.99 15.30
C PRO A 234 -5.98 16.58 14.59
N SER A 235 -4.80 16.47 15.19
CA SER A 235 -3.53 16.88 14.58
C SER A 235 -3.20 16.09 13.31
N GLN A 236 -3.68 14.85 13.20
CA GLN A 236 -3.44 13.92 12.09
C GLN A 236 -4.61 13.88 11.08
N GLU A 237 -5.63 14.74 11.23
CA GLU A 237 -6.75 14.82 10.27
C GLU A 237 -6.30 14.95 8.79
N PRO A 238 -5.27 15.75 8.44
CA PRO A 238 -4.83 15.87 7.05
C PRO A 238 -4.44 14.53 6.42
N ILE A 239 -3.61 13.72 7.10
CA ILE A 239 -3.19 12.43 6.55
C ILE A 239 -4.37 11.45 6.41
N TYR A 240 -5.33 11.45 7.34
CA TYR A 240 -6.54 10.64 7.21
C TYR A 240 -7.37 11.03 6.00
N LYS A 241 -7.52 12.33 5.71
CA LYS A 241 -8.26 12.81 4.52
C LYS A 241 -7.54 12.48 3.23
N THR A 242 -6.22 12.63 3.18
CA THR A 242 -5.39 12.25 2.03
C THR A 242 -5.56 10.76 1.73
N LEU A 243 -5.42 9.89 2.73
CA LEU A 243 -5.63 8.45 2.57
C LEU A 243 -7.08 8.11 2.26
N GLN A 244 -8.04 8.92 2.73
CA GLN A 244 -9.44 8.74 2.36
C GLN A 244 -9.63 8.89 0.85
N GLN A 245 -9.06 9.95 0.29
CA GLN A 245 -9.14 10.26 -1.13
C GLN A 245 -8.42 9.18 -1.96
N LEU A 246 -7.21 8.77 -1.59
CA LEU A 246 -6.49 7.69 -2.26
C LEU A 246 -7.32 6.40 -2.35
N ILE A 247 -7.83 5.90 -1.22
CA ILE A 247 -8.62 4.67 -1.18
C ILE A 247 -9.89 4.80 -2.04
N ARG A 248 -10.53 5.98 -2.07
CA ARG A 248 -11.71 6.19 -2.93
C ARG A 248 -11.34 6.09 -4.41
N GLN A 249 -10.18 6.61 -4.82
CA GLN A 249 -9.70 6.48 -6.19
C GLN A 249 -9.39 5.02 -6.54
N GLU A 250 -8.68 4.29 -5.67
CA GLU A 250 -8.39 2.87 -5.89
C GLU A 250 -9.67 2.02 -6.02
N ILE A 251 -10.70 2.35 -5.24
CA ILE A 251 -12.02 1.69 -5.34
C ILE A 251 -12.69 2.03 -6.67
N GLN A 252 -12.60 3.28 -7.13
CA GLN A 252 -13.11 3.69 -8.43
C GLN A 252 -12.40 2.95 -9.58
N THR A 253 -11.08 2.80 -9.50
CA THR A 253 -10.28 2.01 -10.45
C THR A 253 -10.70 0.53 -10.46
N CYS A 254 -10.90 -0.08 -9.28
CA CYS A 254 -11.45 -1.43 -9.17
C CYS A 254 -12.86 -1.53 -9.79
N TYR A 255 -13.70 -0.51 -9.63
CA TYR A 255 -15.05 -0.50 -10.20
C TYR A 255 -15.01 -0.47 -11.75
N TYR A 256 -14.12 0.32 -12.34
CA TYR A 256 -13.91 0.31 -13.79
C TYR A 256 -13.53 -1.09 -14.30
N TYR A 257 -12.62 -1.77 -13.60
CA TYR A 257 -12.24 -3.14 -13.92
C TYR A 257 -13.40 -4.15 -13.78
N MET A 258 -14.22 -4.01 -12.74
CA MET A 258 -15.32 -4.95 -12.45
C MET A 258 -16.45 -4.85 -13.46
N VAL A 259 -16.93 -3.62 -13.74
CA VAL A 259 -18.19 -3.43 -14.46
C VAL A 259 -18.06 -3.64 -15.97
N ASP A 260 -16.85 -3.76 -16.51
CA ASP A 260 -16.63 -3.91 -17.96
C ASP A 260 -17.55 -2.98 -18.74
N THR A 261 -17.46 -1.68 -18.43
CA THR A 261 -18.43 -0.67 -18.87
C THR A 261 -18.45 -0.48 -20.39
N GLY A 262 -17.61 -1.21 -21.14
CA GLY A 262 -17.26 -0.90 -22.52
C GLY A 262 -16.52 0.44 -22.67
N LYS A 263 -16.32 1.19 -21.57
CA LYS A 263 -15.51 2.41 -21.54
C LYS A 263 -14.08 1.97 -21.22
N LYS A 264 -13.25 1.97 -22.26
CA LYS A 264 -11.80 1.78 -22.15
C LYS A 264 -11.25 2.85 -21.21
N ILE A 265 -10.40 2.46 -20.25
CA ILE A 265 -9.48 3.42 -19.64
C ILE A 265 -8.43 3.71 -20.70
N THR A 266 -8.52 4.87 -21.35
CA THR A 266 -7.48 5.31 -22.30
C THR A 266 -6.46 6.17 -21.58
N ASP A 267 -5.35 6.48 -22.25
CA ASP A 267 -4.36 7.44 -21.72
C ASP A 267 -4.95 8.87 -21.59
N ASP A 268 -6.16 9.11 -22.12
CA ASP A 268 -6.90 10.37 -21.97
C ASP A 268 -7.85 10.38 -20.75
N ASP A 269 -8.12 9.23 -20.11
CA ASP A 269 -8.87 9.24 -18.86
C ASP A 269 -7.94 9.81 -17.78
N ASN A 270 -8.23 11.03 -17.36
CA ASN A 270 -7.43 11.80 -16.42
C ASN A 270 -7.57 11.24 -15.00
N LEU A 271 -7.05 10.02 -14.77
CA LEU A 271 -7.07 9.34 -13.46
C LEU A 271 -6.31 10.14 -12.39
N GLU A 272 -5.42 11.03 -12.82
CA GLU A 272 -4.62 11.91 -11.96
C GLU A 272 -5.39 13.14 -11.44
N ASP A 273 -6.45 13.59 -12.12
CA ASP A 273 -7.21 14.82 -11.76
C ASP A 273 -7.85 14.76 -10.37
N HIS A 274 -7.88 13.58 -9.75
CA HIS A 274 -8.47 13.36 -8.45
C HIS A 274 -7.54 12.68 -7.45
N MET A 275 -6.24 12.60 -7.73
CA MET A 275 -5.24 12.18 -6.76
C MET A 275 -5.03 13.22 -5.67
N PRO A 276 -4.69 12.81 -4.44
CA PRO A 276 -4.17 13.74 -3.46
C PRO A 276 -2.89 14.40 -4.01
N GLU A 277 -2.84 15.72 -3.99
CA GLU A 277 -1.67 16.48 -4.46
C GLU A 277 -0.42 16.22 -3.60
N GLN A 278 -0.63 15.89 -2.32
CA GLN A 278 0.43 15.62 -1.35
C GLN A 278 0.64 14.11 -1.15
N GLY A 279 1.90 13.72 -1.09
CA GLY A 279 2.37 12.42 -0.65
C GLY A 279 2.46 11.36 -1.73
N PHE A 280 1.96 11.59 -2.95
CA PHE A 280 1.96 10.58 -4.02
C PHE A 280 2.58 11.04 -5.33
N LYS A 281 2.83 12.34 -5.48
CA LYS A 281 3.25 12.93 -6.75
C LYS A 281 4.63 12.47 -7.23
N ASP A 282 5.60 12.39 -6.31
CA ASP A 282 7.01 12.12 -6.65
C ASP A 282 7.39 10.65 -6.40
N ILE A 283 6.39 9.76 -6.37
CA ILE A 283 6.60 8.33 -6.22
C ILE A 283 6.92 7.72 -7.61
N PRO A 284 7.92 6.83 -7.73
CA PRO A 284 8.19 6.12 -8.97
C PRO A 284 6.97 5.40 -9.52
N LEU A 285 6.82 5.38 -10.85
CA LEU A 285 5.64 4.87 -11.53
C LEU A 285 5.30 3.42 -11.15
N GLY A 286 6.31 2.56 -11.02
CA GLY A 286 6.15 1.14 -10.66
C GLY A 286 5.64 0.88 -9.25
N ILE A 287 5.63 1.90 -8.38
CA ILE A 287 5.04 1.84 -7.03
C ILE A 287 3.95 2.90 -6.84
N HIS A 288 3.59 3.67 -7.87
CA HIS A 288 2.53 4.66 -7.79
C HIS A 288 1.15 3.95 -7.84
N PRO A 289 0.28 4.13 -6.83
CA PRO A 289 -0.91 3.29 -6.64
C PRO A 289 -1.83 3.25 -7.86
N LEU A 290 -2.16 4.41 -8.44
CA LEU A 290 -3.02 4.44 -9.62
C LEU A 290 -2.36 3.91 -10.89
N ILE A 291 -1.05 4.09 -11.04
CA ILE A 291 -0.35 3.66 -12.26
C ILE A 291 -0.28 2.14 -12.27
N VAL A 292 0.12 1.55 -11.15
CA VAL A 292 0.11 0.09 -10.94
C VAL A 292 -1.29 -0.50 -11.16
N SER A 293 -2.32 0.10 -10.56
CA SER A 293 -3.71 -0.33 -10.78
C SER A 293 -4.13 -0.24 -12.26
N ALA A 294 -3.78 0.85 -12.95
CA ALA A 294 -4.10 1.03 -14.37
C ALA A 294 -3.36 0.02 -15.26
N GLU A 295 -2.06 -0.20 -15.05
CA GLU A 295 -1.26 -1.20 -15.78
C GLU A 295 -1.82 -2.60 -15.62
N ARG A 296 -2.22 -2.98 -14.40
CA ARG A 296 -2.87 -4.28 -14.15
C ARG A 296 -4.19 -4.44 -14.89
N ILE A 297 -4.97 -3.37 -15.04
CA ILE A 297 -6.17 -3.37 -15.89
C ILE A 297 -5.78 -3.61 -17.35
N ARG A 298 -4.81 -2.85 -17.89
CA ARG A 298 -4.33 -2.97 -19.27
C ARG A 298 -3.86 -4.39 -19.60
N HIS A 299 -3.08 -5.00 -18.70
CA HIS A 299 -2.59 -6.36 -18.87
C HIS A 299 -3.69 -7.43 -18.84
N THR A 300 -4.78 -7.19 -18.14
CA THR A 300 -5.90 -8.14 -18.08
C THR A 300 -6.77 -8.10 -19.33
N TYR A 301 -6.78 -6.98 -20.06
CA TYR A 301 -7.57 -6.79 -21.28
C TYR A 301 -6.68 -6.42 -22.50
N PRO A 302 -5.74 -7.27 -22.93
CA PRO A 302 -4.76 -6.94 -23.98
C PRO A 302 -5.41 -6.62 -25.35
N ASP A 303 -6.54 -7.26 -25.68
CA ASP A 303 -7.27 -7.05 -26.95
C ASP A 303 -7.93 -5.66 -27.07
N THR A 304 -7.90 -4.85 -26.00
CA THR A 304 -8.43 -3.49 -26.01
C THR A 304 -7.42 -2.45 -26.53
N HIS A 305 -6.15 -2.87 -26.69
CA HIS A 305 -4.99 -2.09 -27.14
C HIS A 305 -4.54 -2.38 -28.58
N LEU A 306 -5.41 -2.92 -29.43
CA LEU A 306 -5.15 -2.83 -30.87
C LEU A 306 -4.99 -1.35 -31.22
N GLU A 307 -3.79 -1.03 -31.68
CA GLU A 307 -3.35 0.25 -32.18
C GLU A 307 -4.46 0.89 -33.04
N GLU A 308 -4.52 2.21 -33.04
CA GLU A 308 -5.17 2.97 -34.10
C GLU A 308 -4.48 2.66 -35.44
N ASP A 309 -4.72 1.47 -35.96
CA ASP A 309 -4.12 0.98 -37.17
C ASP A 309 -4.94 1.56 -38.31
N ASN A 310 -4.58 2.80 -38.70
CA ASN A 310 -4.69 3.39 -40.03
C ASN A 310 -5.79 2.82 -40.95
N ALA A 311 -7.03 2.79 -40.49
CA ALA A 311 -8.17 2.51 -41.35
C ALA A 311 -8.56 3.82 -42.03
N SER A 312 -7.83 4.14 -43.10
CA SER A 312 -8.37 4.85 -44.25
C SER A 312 -9.68 4.17 -44.67
N LEU A 313 -10.80 4.63 -44.12
CA LEU A 313 -12.12 4.28 -44.61
C LEU A 313 -12.71 5.53 -45.23
N ASP A 314 -12.58 5.52 -46.56
CA ASP A 314 -13.39 6.22 -47.54
C ASP A 314 -14.60 6.95 -46.96
N LYS A 315 -14.59 8.27 -47.17
CA LYS A 315 -15.81 9.05 -47.29
C LYS A 315 -16.69 8.42 -48.37
N LYS A 316 -17.57 7.50 -47.98
CA LYS A 316 -18.77 7.24 -48.79
C LYS A 316 -19.76 8.36 -48.50
N ASP A 317 -19.82 9.27 -49.47
CA ASP A 317 -20.96 10.13 -49.72
C ASP A 317 -22.27 9.37 -49.49
N TYR A 318 -23.04 9.83 -48.50
CA TYR A 318 -24.48 9.64 -48.51
C TYR A 318 -25.13 10.95 -48.97
N SER A 319 -25.21 11.09 -50.29
CA SER A 319 -26.13 12.04 -50.91
C SER A 319 -27.55 11.51 -50.81
N THR A 320 -28.42 12.34 -50.24
CA THR A 320 -29.82 12.61 -50.63
C THR A 320 -30.86 11.48 -50.67
N ASN A 321 -31.96 11.75 -49.97
CA ASN A 321 -33.35 11.46 -50.29
C ASN A 321 -33.81 9.99 -50.31
N ASP A 322 -34.70 9.62 -49.40
CA ASP A 322 -36.13 9.78 -49.70
C ASP A 322 -37.04 9.60 -48.48
N ASN A 323 -38.10 10.40 -48.48
CA ASN A 323 -39.27 10.34 -47.60
C ASN A 323 -40.04 9.03 -47.76
N ALA A 324 -40.60 8.54 -46.64
CA ALA A 324 -41.87 7.80 -46.50
C ALA A 324 -41.76 6.97 -45.21
N ASP A 325 -42.71 6.86 -44.30
CA ASP A 325 -44.07 7.35 -44.17
C ASP A 325 -44.47 7.07 -42.70
N LEU A 326 -45.18 7.99 -42.07
CA LEU A 326 -45.71 7.86 -40.71
C LEU A 326 -47.11 7.26 -40.79
N SER A 327 -47.28 6.00 -40.39
CA SER A 327 -48.48 5.53 -39.66
C SER A 327 -48.43 4.02 -39.39
N GLN A 328 -48.36 3.64 -38.11
CA GLN A 328 -49.47 3.04 -37.33
C GLN A 328 -49.02 2.78 -35.90
#